data_AF-A0A077WQD1-F1
#
_entry.id   AF-A0A077WQD1-F1
#
_cell.length_a   1.000
_cell.length_b   1.000
_cell.length_c   1.000
_cell.angle_alpha   90.00
_cell.angle_beta   90.00
_cell.angle_gamma   90.00
#
_symmetry.space_group_name_H-M   'P 1'
#
loop_
_entity.id
_entity.type
_entity.pdbx_description
1 polymer ?
#
loop_
_entity_poly.entity_id
_entity_poly.type
_entity_poly.pdbx_seq_one_letter_code
_entity_poly.pdbx_strand_id
1 'polypeptide(L)'
;MAVNTYIVEQVFGYFGLVMWSFQLVPQVYKSYRRKTTEGVSPWAMLIWALSGVFLGNYNIGVQVAIPLIVQPQLFSFLAYVCLGQELYYRYHWNGWRSAAAFAFLCLASGGLEVGLVFGYWAADHHHYKQVIDFFGLLPVVAILVGFVPQYWSIARKRRVEGISHVFLGMDCLGSIFSGISLAFRNEIDALTLVNYLSIAVLDLGIIFLYYVFKWWNDRKTKRQPSTMTQQQHQQFPDETTTTTTLGQDDAAEKGFSFRVAAATH
;
A
#
# COMPACT_ATOMS: atom_id res chain seq x y z
N MET A 1 0.69 41.93 -3.14
CA MET A 1 -0.52 41.16 -2.77
C MET A 1 -0.17 40.31 -1.58
N ALA A 2 -0.84 40.48 -0.44
CA ALA A 2 -0.70 39.55 0.67
C ALA A 2 -1.25 38.19 0.19
N VAL A 3 -0.43 37.15 0.29
CA VAL A 3 -0.88 35.78 -0.02
C VAL A 3 -1.97 35.43 0.98
N ASN A 4 -3.12 34.96 0.49
CA ASN A 4 -4.19 34.50 1.37
C ASN A 4 -3.80 33.13 1.93
N THR A 5 -3.22 33.15 3.12
CA THR A 5 -2.71 32.02 3.89
C THR A 5 -3.75 30.89 4.03
N TYR A 6 -5.03 31.25 4.24
CA TYR A 6 -6.14 30.28 4.29
C TYR A 6 -6.37 29.55 2.95
N ILE A 7 -6.35 30.28 1.82
CA ILE A 7 -6.52 29.64 0.50
C ILE A 7 -5.34 28.68 0.24
N VAL A 8 -4.12 29.09 0.58
CA VAL A 8 -2.92 28.27 0.41
C VAL A 8 -3.01 26.99 1.26
N GLU A 9 -3.37 27.11 2.54
CA GLU A 9 -3.61 25.98 3.43
C GLU A 9 -4.60 24.99 2.82
N GLN A 10 -5.77 25.45 2.34
CA GLN A 10 -6.79 24.59 1.76
C GLN A 10 -6.30 23.89 0.48
N VAL A 11 -5.69 24.63 -0.45
CA VAL A 11 -5.21 24.09 -1.73
C VAL A 11 -4.18 22.98 -1.51
N PHE A 12 -3.17 23.22 -0.67
CA PHE A 12 -2.19 22.19 -0.32
C PHE A 12 -2.82 21.03 0.45
N GLY A 13 -3.80 21.31 1.30
CA GLY A 13 -4.57 20.28 1.98
C GLY A 13 -5.29 19.37 0.99
N TYR A 14 -5.93 19.90 -0.05
CA TYR A 14 -6.60 19.09 -1.08
C TYR A 14 -5.62 18.25 -1.91
N PHE A 15 -4.42 18.77 -2.22
CA PHE A 15 -3.37 17.96 -2.83
C PHE A 15 -2.94 16.82 -1.91
N GLY A 16 -2.77 17.10 -0.61
CA GLY A 16 -2.49 16.10 0.42
C GLY A 16 -3.57 15.03 0.48
N LEU A 17 -4.83 15.44 0.56
CA LEU A 17 -6.02 14.57 0.58
C LEU A 17 -6.03 13.61 -0.60
N VAL A 18 -5.86 14.13 -1.82
CA VAL A 18 -5.92 13.31 -3.05
C VAL A 18 -4.76 12.33 -3.08
N MET A 19 -3.52 12.79 -2.88
CA MET A 19 -2.34 11.94 -2.98
C MET A 19 -2.33 10.86 -1.90
N TRP A 20 -2.58 11.23 -0.66
CA TRP A 20 -2.52 10.31 0.48
C TRP A 20 -3.69 9.33 0.51
N SER A 21 -4.92 9.80 0.30
CA SER A 21 -6.09 8.91 0.43
C SER A 21 -6.22 7.94 -0.74
N PHE A 22 -5.97 8.41 -1.97
CA PHE A 22 -6.19 7.58 -3.15
C PHE A 22 -5.04 6.60 -3.42
N GLN A 23 -3.97 6.61 -2.63
CA GLN A 23 -2.86 5.66 -2.79
C GLN A 23 -3.30 4.19 -2.67
N LEU A 24 -4.37 3.92 -1.91
CA LEU A 24 -4.93 2.57 -1.74
C LEU A 24 -5.84 2.15 -2.89
N VAL A 25 -6.35 3.06 -3.71
CA VAL A 25 -7.28 2.74 -4.81
C VAL A 25 -6.67 1.78 -5.83
N PRO A 26 -5.42 1.95 -6.31
CA PRO A 26 -4.78 0.96 -7.16
C PRO A 26 -4.72 -0.43 -6.52
N GLN A 27 -4.53 -0.52 -5.21
CA GLN A 27 -4.47 -1.78 -4.47
C GLN A 27 -5.86 -2.44 -4.36
N VAL A 28 -6.90 -1.66 -4.08
CA VAL A 28 -8.30 -2.12 -4.08
C VAL A 28 -8.68 -2.67 -5.47
N TYR A 29 -8.34 -1.92 -6.52
CA TYR A 29 -8.62 -2.31 -7.90
C TYR A 29 -7.86 -3.57 -8.31
N LYS A 30 -6.56 -3.64 -8.00
CA LYS A 30 -5.71 -4.80 -8.29
C LYS A 30 -6.23 -6.06 -7.62
N SER A 31 -6.60 -5.98 -6.34
CA SER A 31 -7.16 -7.09 -5.58
C SER A 31 -8.50 -7.56 -6.17
N TYR A 32 -9.38 -6.61 -6.54
CA TYR A 32 -10.64 -6.91 -7.21
C TYR A 32 -10.46 -7.60 -8.57
N ARG A 33 -9.48 -7.15 -9.38
CA ARG A 33 -9.22 -7.70 -10.72
C ARG A 33 -8.55 -9.07 -10.67
N ARG A 34 -7.57 -9.26 -9.78
CA ARG A 34 -6.79 -10.49 -9.69
C ARG A 34 -7.47 -11.58 -8.85
N LYS A 35 -8.47 -11.22 -8.03
CA LYS A 35 -9.14 -12.14 -7.10
C LYS A 35 -8.17 -12.83 -6.11
N THR A 36 -7.00 -12.22 -5.90
CA THR A 36 -5.97 -12.61 -4.93
C THR A 36 -5.40 -11.36 -4.29
N THR A 37 -5.02 -11.46 -3.02
CA THR A 37 -4.41 -10.38 -2.22
C THR A 37 -2.98 -10.71 -1.80
N GLU A 38 -2.27 -11.52 -2.59
CA GLU A 38 -0.85 -11.81 -2.36
C GLU A 38 -0.01 -10.52 -2.28
N GLY A 39 0.78 -10.42 -1.20
CA GLY A 39 1.68 -9.30 -0.93
C GLY A 39 1.11 -8.19 -0.06
N VAL A 40 -0.18 -8.21 0.30
CA VAL A 40 -0.77 -7.28 1.26
C VAL A 40 -0.84 -7.92 2.65
N SER A 41 -0.49 -7.13 3.67
CA SER A 41 -0.56 -7.56 5.06
C SER A 41 -1.87 -7.06 5.68
N PRO A 42 -2.77 -7.96 6.14
CA PRO A 42 -4.05 -7.57 6.73
C PRO A 42 -3.84 -6.79 8.03
N TRP A 43 -2.82 -7.19 8.80
CA TRP A 43 -2.43 -6.51 10.03
C TRP A 43 -1.92 -5.10 9.78
N ALA A 44 -1.20 -4.88 8.67
CA ALA A 44 -0.76 -3.53 8.31
C ALA A 44 -1.97 -2.66 7.96
N MET A 45 -2.91 -3.16 7.15
CA MET A 45 -4.15 -2.44 6.82
C MET A 45 -4.95 -2.08 8.08
N LEU A 46 -5.07 -3.01 9.03
CA LEU A 46 -5.82 -2.78 10.26
C LEU A 46 -5.15 -1.73 11.16
N ILE A 47 -3.82 -1.81 11.36
CA ILE A 47 -3.07 -0.83 12.16
C ILE A 47 -3.18 0.54 11.51
N TRP A 48 -3.01 0.63 10.19
CA TRP A 48 -3.10 1.89 9.44
C TRP A 48 -4.48 2.52 9.50
N ALA A 49 -5.54 1.73 9.36
CA ALA A 49 -6.90 2.24 9.49
C ALA A 49 -7.16 2.77 10.91
N LEU A 50 -6.69 2.05 11.94
CA LEU A 50 -6.82 2.50 13.33
C LEU A 50 -6.00 3.77 13.61
N SER A 51 -4.78 3.88 13.05
CA SER A 51 -3.99 5.12 13.11
C SER A 51 -4.73 6.30 12.47
N GLY A 52 -5.48 6.04 11.40
CA GLY A 52 -6.34 7.04 10.76
C GLY A 52 -7.46 7.53 11.68
N VAL A 53 -8.10 6.64 12.46
CA VAL A 53 -9.11 7.02 13.48
C VAL A 53 -8.53 7.99 14.51
N PHE A 54 -7.32 7.71 14.98
CA PHE A 54 -6.65 8.56 15.97
C PHE A 54 -6.24 9.93 15.40
N LEU A 55 -5.75 9.93 14.16
CA LEU A 55 -5.40 11.17 13.46
C LEU A 55 -6.65 12.00 13.14
N GLY A 56 -7.73 11.36 12.69
CA GLY A 56 -9.00 12.00 12.42
C GLY A 56 -9.58 12.68 13.65
N ASN A 57 -9.59 11.98 14.79
CA ASN A 57 -9.96 12.56 16.08
C ASN A 57 -9.19 13.85 16.40
N TYR A 58 -7.85 13.79 16.33
CA TYR A 58 -7.02 14.95 16.69
C TYR A 58 -7.19 16.10 15.69
N ASN A 59 -7.28 15.81 14.40
CA ASN A 59 -7.51 16.79 13.34
C ASN A 59 -8.87 17.50 13.49
N ILE A 60 -9.93 16.76 13.88
CA ILE A 60 -11.25 17.33 14.18
C ILE A 60 -11.18 18.20 15.44
N GLY A 61 -10.52 17.70 16.49
CA GLY A 61 -10.37 18.40 17.76
C GLY A 61 -9.67 19.75 17.61
N VAL A 62 -8.53 19.77 16.91
CA VAL A 62 -7.71 20.96 16.63
C VAL A 62 -8.30 21.82 15.50
N GLN A 63 -9.29 21.33 14.76
CA GLN A 63 -9.94 22.02 13.63
C GLN A 63 -8.96 22.48 12.54
N VAL A 64 -8.14 21.55 12.05
CA VAL A 64 -7.29 21.78 10.87
C VAL A 64 -8.12 21.96 9.60
N ALA A 65 -7.48 22.28 8.47
CA ALA A 65 -8.16 22.38 7.18
C ALA A 65 -9.07 21.17 6.88
N ILE A 66 -10.27 21.44 6.34
CA ILE A 66 -11.27 20.43 5.92
C ILE A 66 -10.64 19.23 5.18
N PRO A 67 -9.78 19.40 4.17
CA PRO A 67 -9.17 18.26 3.50
C PRO A 67 -8.34 17.37 4.43
N LEU A 68 -7.63 17.94 5.42
CA LEU A 68 -6.84 17.18 6.39
C LEU A 68 -7.72 16.45 7.42
N ILE A 69 -8.95 16.91 7.66
CA ILE A 69 -9.96 16.19 8.44
C ILE A 69 -10.53 15.00 7.65
N VAL A 70 -10.84 15.21 6.37
CA VAL A 70 -11.45 14.18 5.50
C VAL A 70 -10.45 13.08 5.11
N GLN A 71 -9.19 13.45 4.96
CA GLN A 71 -8.09 12.58 4.54
C GLN A 71 -7.95 11.27 5.36
N PRO A 72 -7.80 11.29 6.69
CA PRO A 72 -7.77 10.07 7.53
C PRO A 72 -9.01 9.20 7.39
N GLN A 73 -10.19 9.79 7.17
CA GLN A 73 -11.44 9.03 7.02
C GLN A 73 -11.45 8.23 5.73
N LEU A 74 -11.12 8.88 4.62
CA LEU A 74 -11.12 8.24 3.32
C LEU A 74 -10.06 7.15 3.24
N PHE A 75 -8.87 7.41 3.80
CA PHE A 75 -7.80 6.42 3.89
C PHE A 75 -8.21 5.20 4.73
N SER A 76 -8.76 5.41 5.93
CA SER A 76 -9.20 4.33 6.82
C SER A 76 -10.30 3.48 6.19
N PHE A 77 -11.26 4.12 5.52
CA PHE A 77 -12.30 3.44 4.77
C PHE A 77 -11.71 2.55 3.66
N LEU A 78 -10.80 3.07 2.84
CA LEU A 78 -10.14 2.31 1.78
C LEU A 78 -9.28 1.17 2.34
N ALA A 79 -8.63 1.38 3.48
CA ALA A 79 -7.89 0.34 4.19
C ALA A 79 -8.82 -0.78 4.69
N TYR A 80 -10.01 -0.45 5.20
CA TYR A 80 -11.02 -1.45 5.55
C TYR A 80 -11.57 -2.19 4.33
N VAL A 81 -11.72 -1.53 3.18
CA VAL A 81 -12.06 -2.20 1.92
C VAL A 81 -10.97 -3.21 1.54
N CYS A 82 -9.69 -2.82 1.59
CA CYS A 82 -8.56 -3.73 1.36
C CYS A 82 -8.60 -4.92 2.32
N LEU A 83 -8.84 -4.68 3.62
CA LEU A 83 -8.93 -5.73 4.63
C LEU A 83 -10.11 -6.68 4.35
N GLY A 84 -11.28 -6.15 3.97
CA GLY A 84 -12.44 -6.96 3.57
C GLY A 84 -12.15 -7.83 2.35
N GLN A 85 -11.45 -7.28 1.35
CA GLN A 85 -10.99 -8.03 0.18
C GLN A 85 -10.02 -9.15 0.58
N GLU A 86 -9.13 -8.93 1.55
CA GLU A 86 -8.24 -9.96 2.07
C GLU A 86 -9.00 -11.08 2.79
N LEU A 87 -9.95 -10.74 3.65
CA LEU A 87 -10.80 -11.73 4.33
C LEU A 87 -11.56 -12.60 3.32
N TYR A 88 -12.06 -11.99 2.24
CA TYR A 88 -12.80 -12.69 1.21
C TYR A 88 -11.90 -13.56 0.31
N TYR A 89 -10.84 -12.99 -0.28
CA TYR A 89 -10.03 -13.68 -1.29
C TYR A 89 -8.97 -14.62 -0.70
N ARG A 90 -8.33 -14.26 0.43
CA ARG A 90 -7.22 -15.03 1.01
C ARG A 90 -7.67 -15.98 2.11
N TYR A 91 -8.58 -15.54 2.98
CA TYR A 91 -9.08 -16.37 4.08
C TYR A 91 -10.38 -17.12 3.72
N HIS A 92 -10.85 -16.98 2.47
CA HIS A 92 -12.06 -17.63 1.95
C HIS A 92 -13.30 -17.43 2.83
N TRP A 93 -13.43 -16.28 3.48
CA TRP A 93 -14.65 -15.94 4.20
C TRP A 93 -15.81 -15.75 3.23
N ASN A 94 -17.00 -16.20 3.61
CA ASN A 94 -18.23 -15.91 2.86
C ASN A 94 -18.40 -14.39 2.72
N GLY A 95 -18.91 -13.93 1.56
CA GLY A 95 -19.06 -12.50 1.26
C GLY A 95 -19.81 -11.71 2.33
N TRP A 96 -20.85 -12.31 2.92
CA TRP A 96 -21.57 -11.72 4.05
C TRP A 96 -20.71 -11.54 5.31
N ARG A 97 -19.85 -12.51 5.66
CA ARG A 97 -18.97 -12.40 6.84
C ARG A 97 -17.91 -11.30 6.64
N SER A 98 -17.35 -11.19 5.43
CA SER A 98 -16.43 -10.10 5.10
C SER A 98 -17.13 -8.74 5.12
N ALA A 99 -18.33 -8.63 4.54
CA ALA A 99 -19.14 -7.41 4.57
C ALA A 99 -19.55 -7.02 6.00
N ALA A 100 -19.94 -7.98 6.83
CA ALA A 100 -20.28 -7.76 8.24
C ALA A 100 -19.05 -7.30 9.04
N ALA A 101 -17.87 -7.90 8.81
CA ALA A 101 -16.63 -7.47 9.45
C ALA A 101 -16.23 -6.05 9.03
N PHE A 102 -16.34 -5.72 7.75
CA PHE A 102 -16.14 -4.37 7.24
C PHE A 102 -17.09 -3.37 7.90
N ALA A 103 -18.40 -3.66 7.91
CA ALA A 103 -19.41 -2.79 8.53
C ALA A 103 -19.15 -2.61 10.03
N PHE A 104 -18.81 -3.69 10.73
CA PHE A 104 -18.44 -3.65 12.15
C PHE A 104 -17.22 -2.76 12.38
N LEU A 105 -16.15 -2.91 11.59
CA LEU A 105 -14.94 -2.09 11.72
C LEU A 105 -15.22 -0.61 11.47
N CYS A 106 -16.01 -0.28 10.44
CA CYS A 106 -16.42 1.10 10.17
C CYS A 106 -17.24 1.70 11.31
N LEU A 107 -18.24 0.97 11.82
CA LEU A 107 -19.09 1.44 12.91
C LEU A 107 -18.32 1.57 14.23
N ALA A 108 -17.48 0.58 14.56
CA ALA A 108 -16.65 0.60 15.76
C ALA A 108 -15.64 1.73 15.71
N SER A 109 -15.02 1.97 14.55
CA SER A 109 -14.07 3.07 14.35
C SER A 109 -14.74 4.43 14.42
N GLY A 110 -15.88 4.61 13.76
CA GLY A 110 -16.64 5.86 13.83
C GLY A 110 -17.17 6.15 15.23
N GLY A 111 -17.66 5.12 15.93
CA GLY A 111 -18.07 5.25 17.33
C GLY A 111 -16.90 5.60 18.26
N LEU A 112 -15.75 4.95 18.05
CA LEU A 112 -14.52 5.25 18.78
C LEU A 112 -14.05 6.68 18.52
N GLU A 113 -13.97 7.10 17.26
CA GLU A 113 -13.57 8.45 16.87
C GLU A 113 -14.48 9.50 17.50
N VAL A 114 -15.80 9.34 17.38
CA VAL A 114 -16.76 10.26 17.98
C VAL A 114 -16.55 10.35 19.48
N GLY A 115 -16.37 9.21 20.17
CA GLY A 115 -16.07 9.19 21.60
C GLY A 115 -14.77 9.92 21.95
N LEU A 116 -13.71 9.74 21.16
CA LEU A 116 -12.44 10.43 21.34
C LEU A 116 -12.58 11.93 21.07
N VAL A 117 -13.37 12.36 20.08
CA VAL A 117 -13.59 13.77 19.74
C VAL A 117 -14.32 14.48 20.86
N PHE A 118 -15.37 13.85 21.41
CA PHE A 118 -16.03 14.37 22.61
C PHE A 118 -15.08 14.43 23.80
N GLY A 119 -14.20 13.42 23.96
CA GLY A 119 -13.16 13.43 24.98
C GLY A 119 -12.16 14.57 24.80
N TYR A 120 -11.74 14.85 23.57
CA TYR A 120 -10.87 15.96 23.22
C TYR A 120 -11.53 17.30 23.55
N TRP A 121 -12.77 17.51 23.09
CA TRP A 121 -13.49 18.75 23.38
C TRP A 121 -13.72 18.93 24.87
N ALA A 122 -14.08 17.88 25.62
CA ALA A 122 -14.19 17.96 27.07
C ALA A 122 -12.86 18.39 27.73
N ALA A 123 -11.74 17.84 27.27
CA ALA A 123 -10.42 18.25 27.75
C ALA A 123 -10.08 19.71 27.40
N ASP A 124 -10.47 20.17 26.21
CA ASP A 124 -10.28 21.53 25.73
C ASP A 124 -11.10 22.56 26.53
N HIS A 125 -12.36 22.24 26.82
CA HIS A 125 -13.24 23.09 27.66
C HIS A 125 -12.71 23.25 29.09
N HIS A 126 -12.03 22.23 29.62
CA HIS A 126 -11.39 22.28 30.94
C HIS A 126 -9.93 22.76 30.88
N HIS A 127 -9.41 23.11 29.70
CA HIS A 127 -8.04 23.55 29.45
C HIS A 127 -6.97 22.55 29.95
N TYR A 128 -7.27 21.25 29.91
CA TYR A 128 -6.33 20.20 30.28
C TYR A 128 -5.34 19.92 29.14
N LYS A 129 -4.32 20.77 29.03
CA LYS A 129 -3.28 20.68 27.99
C LYS A 129 -2.64 19.29 27.89
N GLN A 130 -2.36 18.63 29.02
CA GLN A 130 -1.75 17.29 29.03
C GLN A 130 -2.60 16.23 28.29
N VAL A 131 -3.93 16.37 28.36
CA VAL A 131 -4.85 15.43 27.71
C VAL A 131 -4.94 15.72 26.21
N ILE A 132 -4.92 17.00 25.82
CA ILE A 132 -4.84 17.44 24.41
C ILE A 132 -3.54 16.92 23.77
N ASP A 133 -2.41 17.11 24.45
CA ASP A 133 -1.10 16.64 23.99
C ASP A 133 -1.08 15.10 23.86
N PHE A 134 -1.75 14.38 24.77
CA PHE A 134 -1.91 12.92 24.67
C PHE A 134 -2.66 12.52 23.39
N PHE A 135 -3.79 13.18 23.08
CA PHE A 135 -4.53 12.91 21.85
C PHE A 135 -3.73 13.20 20.59
N GLY A 136 -2.84 14.20 20.59
CA GLY A 136 -1.95 14.51 19.47
C GLY A 136 -0.75 13.56 19.35
N LEU A 137 -0.25 13.03 20.46
CA LEU A 137 0.84 12.05 20.46
C LEU A 137 0.38 10.66 19.98
N LEU A 138 -0.88 10.32 20.24
CA LEU A 138 -1.47 9.03 19.94
C LEU A 138 -1.36 8.63 18.44
N PRO A 139 -1.75 9.47 17.46
CA PRO A 139 -1.56 9.14 16.04
C PRO A 139 -0.08 9.01 15.64
N VAL A 140 0.81 9.83 16.22
CA VAL A 140 2.27 9.76 15.96
C VAL A 140 2.82 8.39 16.38
N VAL A 141 2.48 7.93 17.58
CA VAL A 141 2.93 6.61 18.05
C VAL A 141 2.30 5.50 17.23
N ALA A 142 1.00 5.61 16.92
CA ALA A 142 0.28 4.60 16.14
C ALA A 142 0.87 4.44 14.73
N ILE A 143 1.25 5.54 14.06
CA ILE A 143 1.87 5.46 12.74
C ILE A 143 3.29 4.87 12.79
N LEU A 144 4.11 5.26 13.78
CA LEU A 144 5.43 4.66 13.98
C LEU A 144 5.32 3.14 14.12
N VAL A 145 4.40 2.67 14.96
CA VAL A 145 4.10 1.24 15.15
C VAL A 145 3.62 0.60 13.84
N GLY A 146 2.76 1.28 13.09
CA GLY A 146 2.27 0.81 11.78
C GLY A 146 3.36 0.58 10.73
N PHE A 147 4.46 1.33 10.79
CA PHE A 147 5.60 1.16 9.88
C PHE A 147 6.61 0.08 10.35
N VAL A 148 6.59 -0.33 11.62
CA VAL A 148 7.54 -1.33 12.17
C VAL A 148 7.58 -2.62 11.34
N PRO A 149 6.44 -3.27 10.98
CA PRO A 149 6.47 -4.51 10.22
C PRO A 149 7.16 -4.37 8.85
N GLN A 150 7.05 -3.18 8.25
CA GLN A 150 7.61 -2.90 6.92
C GLN A 150 9.13 -2.75 6.99
N TYR A 151 9.61 -1.92 7.92
CA TYR A 151 11.04 -1.77 8.17
C TYR A 151 11.70 -3.08 8.59
N TRP A 152 11.03 -3.87 9.43
CA TRP A 152 11.49 -5.19 9.85
C TRP A 152 11.65 -6.16 8.66
N SER A 153 10.66 -6.20 7.77
CA SER A 153 10.72 -7.04 6.56
C SER A 153 11.89 -6.65 5.66
N ILE A 154 12.11 -5.35 5.45
CA ILE A 154 13.21 -4.83 4.64
C ILE A 154 14.57 -5.19 5.28
N ALA A 155 14.71 -5.00 6.59
CA ALA A 155 15.93 -5.31 7.32
C ALA A 155 16.29 -6.81 7.26
N ARG A 156 15.28 -7.69 7.40
CA ARG A 156 15.47 -9.16 7.37
C ARG A 156 15.79 -9.67 5.96
N LYS A 157 15.04 -9.22 4.95
CA LYS A 157 15.19 -9.70 3.57
C LYS A 157 16.34 -9.02 2.82
N ARG A 158 16.84 -7.88 3.32
CA ARG A 158 17.84 -7.03 2.66
C ARG A 158 17.47 -6.68 1.21
N ARG A 159 16.16 -6.60 0.96
CA ARG A 159 15.50 -6.27 -0.31
C ARG A 159 14.14 -5.68 0.03
N VAL A 160 13.73 -4.67 -0.73
CA VAL A 160 12.37 -4.12 -0.64
C VAL A 160 11.51 -4.90 -1.61
N GLU A 161 10.82 -5.91 -1.10
CA GLU A 161 9.91 -6.77 -1.87
C GLU A 161 8.47 -6.53 -1.44
N GLY A 162 7.56 -6.36 -2.40
CA GLY A 162 6.12 -6.27 -2.15
C GLY A 162 5.56 -4.85 -1.97
N ILE A 163 6.38 -3.81 -1.91
CA ILE A 163 5.92 -2.41 -1.80
C ILE A 163 5.80 -1.79 -3.20
N SER A 164 4.65 -1.19 -3.49
CA SER A 164 4.45 -0.44 -4.74
C SER A 164 5.15 0.91 -4.67
N HIS A 165 6.06 1.18 -5.61
CA HIS A 165 6.74 2.48 -5.70
C HIS A 165 5.78 3.65 -5.93
N VAL A 166 4.69 3.40 -6.66
CA VAL A 166 3.64 4.42 -6.89
C VAL A 166 2.89 4.71 -5.60
N PHE A 167 2.57 3.67 -4.82
CA PHE A 167 1.94 3.83 -3.51
C PHE A 167 2.82 4.68 -2.60
N LEU A 168 4.11 4.32 -2.47
CA LEU A 168 5.06 5.00 -1.59
C LEU A 168 5.33 6.45 -2.04
N GLY A 169 5.37 6.70 -3.34
CA GLY A 169 5.50 8.05 -3.89
C GLY A 169 4.27 8.93 -3.61
N MET A 170 3.07 8.36 -3.72
CA MET A 170 1.83 9.06 -3.39
C MET A 170 1.72 9.36 -1.88
N ASP A 171 2.13 8.44 -1.02
CA ASP A 171 2.15 8.60 0.44
C ASP A 171 3.04 9.77 0.87
N CYS A 172 4.26 9.75 0.35
CA CYS A 172 5.27 10.78 0.61
C CYS A 172 4.81 12.15 0.12
N LEU A 173 4.30 12.24 -1.11
CA LEU A 173 3.77 13.50 -1.66
C LEU A 173 2.56 14.00 -0.86
N GLY A 174 1.66 13.10 -0.49
CA GLY A 174 0.51 13.42 0.34
C GLY A 174 0.94 14.05 1.66
N SER A 175 1.89 13.42 2.34
CA SER A 175 2.43 13.89 3.61
C SER A 175 3.18 15.22 3.50
N ILE A 176 3.93 15.43 2.41
CA ILE A 176 4.60 16.71 2.14
C ILE A 176 3.57 17.83 1.92
N PHE A 177 2.56 17.60 1.08
CA PHE A 177 1.53 18.61 0.83
C PHE A 177 0.68 18.90 2.06
N SER A 178 0.34 17.89 2.87
CA SER A 178 -0.33 18.08 4.16
C SER A 178 0.55 18.86 5.15
N GLY A 179 1.86 18.60 5.18
CA GLY A 179 2.80 19.38 5.99
C GLY A 179 2.91 20.84 5.55
N ILE A 180 2.95 21.10 4.24
CA ILE A 180 2.94 22.46 3.68
C ILE A 180 1.63 23.18 4.03
N SER A 181 0.49 22.50 3.87
CA SER A 181 -0.83 23.02 4.27
C SER A 181 -0.80 23.56 5.70
N LEU A 182 -0.27 22.76 6.64
CA LEU A 182 -0.17 23.14 8.04
C LEU A 182 0.85 24.26 8.32
N ALA A 183 1.92 24.36 7.53
CA ALA A 183 2.90 25.44 7.64
C ALA A 183 2.32 26.81 7.25
N PHE A 184 1.27 26.83 6.43
CA PHE A 184 0.50 28.02 6.08
C PHE A 184 -0.73 28.19 6.98
N ARG A 185 -0.78 27.58 8.16
CA ARG A 185 -1.82 27.88 9.15
C ARG A 185 -1.37 29.03 10.06
N ASN A 186 -2.31 29.86 10.51
CA ASN A 186 -2.00 30.97 11.44
C ASN A 186 -1.49 30.45 12.80
N GLU A 187 -2.03 29.33 13.26
CA GLU A 187 -1.59 28.63 14.46
C GLU A 187 -1.05 27.25 14.07
N ILE A 188 0.27 27.13 14.11
CA ILE A 188 0.94 25.89 13.72
C ILE A 188 0.75 24.87 14.84
N ASP A 189 0.00 23.82 14.53
CA ASP A 189 -0.11 22.66 15.41
C ASP A 189 1.08 21.73 15.23
N ALA A 190 2.01 21.76 16.18
CA ALA A 190 3.26 21.03 16.09
C ALA A 190 3.06 19.51 16.06
N LEU A 191 2.06 18.97 16.76
CA LEU A 191 1.83 17.53 16.86
C LEU A 191 1.29 16.96 15.55
N THR A 192 0.34 17.63 14.89
CA THR A 192 -0.14 17.26 13.56
C THR A 192 0.97 17.40 12.52
N LEU A 193 1.79 18.46 12.59
CA LEU A 193 2.93 18.64 11.70
C LEU A 193 3.95 17.51 11.85
N VAL A 194 4.30 17.16 13.09
CA VAL A 194 5.20 16.05 13.40
C VAL A 194 4.64 14.73 12.88
N ASN A 195 3.33 14.50 12.96
CA ASN A 195 2.72 13.30 12.40
C ASN A 195 2.94 13.20 10.88
N TYR A 196 2.59 14.24 10.11
CA TYR A 196 2.80 14.24 8.65
C TYR A 196 4.28 14.18 8.27
N LEU A 197 5.14 14.90 8.99
CA LEU A 197 6.58 14.86 8.74
C LEU A 197 7.16 13.47 9.06
N SER A 198 6.68 12.81 10.12
CA SER A 198 7.10 11.45 10.47
C SER A 198 6.76 10.47 9.35
N ILE A 199 5.56 10.55 8.78
CA ILE A 199 5.18 9.72 7.62
C ILE A 199 6.13 9.99 6.45
N ALA A 200 6.33 11.26 6.08
CA ALA A 200 7.22 11.62 4.98
C ALA A 200 8.66 11.12 5.18
N VAL A 201 9.20 11.23 6.40
CA VAL A 201 10.56 10.75 6.73
C VAL A 201 10.64 9.22 6.64
N LEU A 202 9.63 8.51 7.12
CA LEU A 202 9.57 7.05 7.03
C LEU A 202 9.48 6.59 5.57
N ASP A 203 8.65 7.24 4.76
CA ASP A 203 8.54 6.90 3.34
C ASP A 203 9.86 7.14 2.58
N LEU A 204 10.49 8.30 2.81
CA LEU A 204 11.80 8.61 2.26
C LEU A 204 12.87 7.60 2.72
N GLY A 205 12.79 7.15 3.98
CA GLY A 205 13.65 6.11 4.51
C GLY A 205 13.49 4.77 3.78
N ILE A 206 12.26 4.37 3.45
CA ILE A 206 11.99 3.17 2.66
C ILE A 206 12.51 3.33 1.23
N ILE A 207 12.28 4.48 0.59
CA ILE A 207 12.81 4.78 -0.76
C ILE A 207 14.34 4.71 -0.76
N PHE A 208 14.99 5.31 0.25
CA PHE A 208 16.43 5.27 0.40
C PHE A 208 16.96 3.83 0.56
N LEU A 209 16.36 3.05 1.45
CA LEU A 209 16.71 1.64 1.66
C LEU A 209 16.54 0.81 0.38
N TYR A 210 15.50 1.09 -0.42
CA TYR A 210 15.32 0.44 -1.72
C TYR A 210 16.52 0.66 -2.64
N TYR A 211 16.97 1.91 -2.82
CA TYR A 211 18.11 2.21 -3.69
C TYR A 211 19.42 1.62 -3.15
N VAL A 212 19.63 1.67 -1.83
CA VAL A 212 20.81 1.09 -1.18
C VAL A 212 20.88 -0.42 -1.40
N PHE A 213 19.80 -1.15 -1.14
CA PHE A 213 19.77 -2.60 -1.31
C PHE A 213 19.81 -3.02 -2.77
N LYS A 214 19.17 -2.28 -3.67
CA LYS A 214 19.28 -2.51 -5.12
C LYS A 214 20.74 -2.41 -5.57
N TRP A 215 21.40 -1.31 -5.24
CA TRP A 215 22.80 -1.09 -5.57
C TRP A 215 23.73 -2.16 -4.97
N TRP A 216 23.50 -2.55 -3.71
CA TRP A 216 24.31 -3.56 -3.05
C TRP A 216 24.15 -4.96 -3.65
N ASN A 217 22.93 -5.35 -4.01
CA ASN A 217 22.65 -6.64 -4.62
C ASN A 217 23.13 -6.69 -6.08
N ASP A 218 22.97 -5.62 -6.86
CA ASP A 218 23.50 -5.53 -8.22
C ASP A 218 25.03 -5.69 -8.24
N ARG A 219 25.73 -5.15 -7.23
CA ARG A 219 27.17 -5.35 -7.07
C ARG A 219 27.56 -6.77 -6.70
N LYS A 220 26.74 -7.50 -5.92
CA LYS A 220 27.00 -8.91 -5.60
C LYS A 220 26.82 -9.80 -6.84
N THR A 221 25.75 -9.56 -7.61
CA THR A 221 25.49 -10.30 -8.85
C THR A 221 26.61 -10.06 -9.88
N LYS A 222 27.10 -8.82 -10.02
CA LYS A 222 28.23 -8.51 -10.92
C LYS A 222 29.59 -9.04 -10.45
N ARG A 223 29.74 -9.35 -9.16
CA ARG A 223 30.97 -9.92 -8.57
C ARG A 223 30.99 -11.45 -8.58
N GLN A 224 29.91 -12.11 -8.97
CA GLN A 224 29.92 -13.54 -9.32
C GLN A 224 29.97 -13.65 -10.84
N PRO A 225 31.16 -13.85 -11.46
CA PRO A 225 31.21 -14.24 -12.86
C PRO A 225 30.54 -15.61 -12.97
N SER A 226 29.60 -15.70 -13.90
CA SER A 226 28.87 -16.88 -14.36
C SER A 226 29.66 -18.20 -14.19
N THR A 227 29.41 -18.94 -13.11
CA THR A 227 29.70 -20.39 -13.06
C THR A 227 28.53 -21.19 -13.67
N MET A 228 27.82 -20.60 -14.63
CA MET A 228 26.66 -21.18 -15.33
C MET A 228 26.84 -21.18 -16.85
N THR A 229 28.08 -21.13 -17.35
CA THR A 229 28.37 -21.26 -18.80
C THR A 229 28.95 -22.63 -19.17
N GLN A 230 28.97 -23.62 -18.26
CA GLN A 230 29.56 -24.94 -18.56
C GLN A 230 28.64 -26.17 -18.46
N GLN A 231 27.36 -26.04 -18.06
CA GLN A 231 26.47 -27.21 -18.02
C GLN A 231 25.43 -27.30 -19.15
N GLN A 232 25.31 -26.28 -20.01
CA GLN A 232 24.41 -26.33 -21.19
C GLN A 232 25.12 -26.70 -22.51
N HIS A 233 26.44 -26.94 -22.51
CA HIS A 233 27.20 -27.29 -23.72
C HIS A 233 27.73 -28.73 -23.75
N GLN A 234 27.33 -29.59 -22.81
CA GLN A 234 27.76 -31.00 -22.77
C GLN A 234 26.66 -32.02 -23.09
N GLN A 235 25.51 -31.58 -23.60
CA GLN A 235 24.38 -32.45 -23.87
C GLN A 235 23.85 -32.27 -25.31
N PHE A 236 24.76 -32.41 -26.28
CA PHE A 236 24.42 -32.82 -27.64
C PHE A 236 25.55 -33.75 -28.10
N PRO A 237 25.31 -35.07 -28.17
CA PRO A 237 26.22 -35.96 -28.89
C PRO A 237 26.03 -35.70 -30.39
N ASP A 238 27.14 -35.53 -31.10
CA ASP A 238 27.22 -35.52 -32.55
C ASP A 238 26.52 -36.76 -33.15
N GLU A 239 25.49 -36.57 -33.98
CA GLU A 239 25.07 -37.57 -34.94
C GLU A 239 25.48 -37.16 -36.35
N THR A 240 26.48 -37.90 -36.82
CA THR A 240 27.16 -37.81 -38.09
C THR A 240 26.21 -37.98 -39.28
N THR A 241 26.30 -37.03 -40.22
CA THR A 241 25.74 -37.15 -41.56
C THR A 241 26.23 -38.42 -42.25
N THR A 242 25.32 -39.33 -42.63
CA THR A 242 25.59 -40.36 -43.65
C THR A 242 24.53 -40.27 -44.73
N THR A 243 24.93 -39.73 -45.88
CA THR A 243 24.19 -39.82 -47.13
C THR A 243 24.38 -41.23 -47.70
N THR A 244 23.30 -41.98 -47.94
CA THR A 244 23.33 -43.13 -48.85
C THR A 244 21.98 -43.28 -49.56
N THR A 245 22.08 -43.46 -50.87
CA THR A 245 21.09 -43.50 -51.94
C THR A 245 20.41 -44.87 -52.16
N LEU A 246 19.19 -44.81 -52.70
CA LEU A 246 18.49 -45.76 -53.63
C LEU A 246 17.74 -47.01 -53.12
N GLY A 247 16.55 -47.24 -53.71
CA GLY A 247 15.79 -48.51 -53.81
C GLY A 247 14.39 -48.47 -53.18
N GLN A 248 13.33 -48.02 -53.87
CA GLN A 248 12.37 -48.80 -54.68
C GLN A 248 11.56 -49.90 -53.96
N ASP A 249 10.24 -49.74 -54.10
CA ASP A 249 9.16 -50.72 -54.25
C ASP A 249 8.31 -51.19 -53.04
N ASP A 250 7.00 -51.04 -53.30
CA ASP A 250 5.86 -51.88 -52.93
C ASP A 250 5.03 -51.67 -51.64
N ALA A 251 3.85 -51.09 -51.91
CA ALA A 251 2.54 -51.72 -51.74
C ALA A 251 1.64 -51.34 -50.53
N ALA A 252 0.46 -50.88 -50.92
CA ALA A 252 -0.86 -51.27 -50.43
C ALA A 252 -1.45 -50.60 -49.16
N GLU A 253 -2.34 -49.66 -49.45
CA GLU A 253 -3.80 -49.78 -49.19
C GLU A 253 -4.35 -49.54 -47.76
N LYS A 254 -5.48 -48.80 -47.76
CA LYS A 254 -6.49 -48.58 -46.70
C LYS A 254 -6.12 -47.46 -45.70
N GLY A 255 -6.72 -46.28 -45.72
CA GLY A 255 -8.11 -45.92 -46.03
C GLY A 255 -8.85 -45.59 -44.74
N PHE A 256 -8.94 -44.31 -44.37
CA PHE A 256 -10.12 -43.79 -43.67
C PHE A 256 -10.19 -42.27 -43.78
N SER A 257 -11.39 -41.80 -44.08
CA SER A 257 -11.74 -40.47 -44.56
C SER A 257 -12.70 -39.82 -43.55
N PHE A 258 -12.47 -38.52 -43.27
CA PHE A 258 -13.45 -37.47 -42.97
C PHE A 258 -14.55 -37.70 -41.91
N ARG A 259 -14.65 -36.84 -40.88
CA ARG A 259 -15.60 -35.70 -40.87
C ARG A 259 -15.61 -34.89 -39.57
N VAL A 260 -15.72 -33.58 -39.80
CA VAL A 260 -16.11 -32.48 -38.90
C VAL A 260 -17.57 -32.61 -38.48
N ALA A 261 -17.90 -32.25 -37.24
CA ALA A 261 -19.22 -31.72 -36.87
C ALA A 261 -19.12 -30.82 -35.64
N ALA A 262 -19.81 -29.68 -35.73
CA ALA A 262 -19.93 -28.65 -34.72
C ALA A 262 -21.34 -28.65 -34.10
N ALA A 263 -21.46 -27.91 -32.99
CA ALA A 263 -22.63 -27.15 -32.52
C ALA A 263 -23.69 -27.81 -31.58
N THR A 264 -24.04 -26.96 -30.59
CA THR A 264 -25.31 -26.78 -29.86
C THR A 264 -25.77 -27.83 -28.83
N HIS A 265 -25.72 -27.45 -27.56
CA HIS A 265 -26.91 -27.11 -26.77
C HIS A 265 -26.55 -26.16 -25.62
#